data_AF-A0A1Y4D7Y4-F1
#
_entry.id   AF-A0A1Y4D7Y4-F1
#
_cell.length_a   1.000
_cell.length_b   1.000
_cell.length_c   1.000
_cell.angle_alpha   90.00
_cell.angle_beta   90.00
_cell.angle_gamma   90.00
#
_symmetry.space_group_name_H-M   'P 1'
#
loop_
_entity.id
_entity.type
_entity.pdbx_description
1 polymer ?
#
loop_
_entity_poly.entity_id
_entity_poly.type
_entity_poly.pdbx_seq_one_letter_code
_entity_poly.pdbx_strand_id
1 'polypeptide(L)'
;MQKYVFSKWNACGNTTLFFERELPRALVCRALEAGQLDCEQAGFVVPKERRMHMAGGEFCVNATRSFGAYLAWIDQSVCATYTVCVSGWPASVHLTIEKREEGVWDASACLQLPECEIEDKKLGPVVHLPGISHLLLPHDGTWDNKRARELMAEYGLDKKDACGVVWYGKDSRTSVLTIRPLVYVRALDTLYAEGACGSGSLALAIALARTGKESPSPFNIVQPSGGSLKVRLEKCSATVSGEVRLVCTGSWYA
;
A
#
# COMPACT_ATOMS: atom_id res chain seq x y z
N MET A 1 -19.47 -25.58 -5.95
CA MET A 1 -18.82 -24.51 -5.19
C MET A 1 -17.56 -25.06 -4.55
N GLN A 2 -16.42 -24.45 -4.85
CA GLN A 2 -15.13 -24.78 -4.27
C GLN A 2 -14.90 -23.91 -3.03
N LYS A 3 -14.25 -24.48 -1.99
CA LYS A 3 -13.91 -23.78 -0.76
C LYS A 3 -12.54 -23.09 -0.88
N TYR A 4 -12.46 -21.83 -0.47
CA TYR A 4 -11.25 -21.03 -0.40
C TYR A 4 -11.08 -20.47 1.02
N VAL A 5 -9.96 -20.77 1.67
CA VAL A 5 -9.65 -20.23 2.99
C VAL A 5 -8.94 -18.90 2.82
N PHE A 6 -9.32 -17.91 3.62
CA PHE A 6 -8.75 -16.57 3.56
C PHE A 6 -8.58 -15.95 4.94
N SER A 7 -7.75 -14.90 4.97
CA SER A 7 -7.71 -13.92 6.05
C SER A 7 -7.85 -12.51 5.47
N LYS A 8 -8.53 -11.62 6.18
CA LYS A 8 -8.73 -10.23 5.80
C LYS A 8 -8.02 -9.34 6.81
N TRP A 9 -7.20 -8.44 6.31
CA TRP A 9 -6.37 -7.55 7.10
C TRP A 9 -6.69 -6.11 6.76
N ASN A 10 -6.45 -5.20 7.69
CA ASN A 10 -6.65 -3.77 7.53
C ASN A 10 -5.40 -3.04 7.98
N ALA A 11 -4.66 -2.44 7.04
CA ALA A 11 -3.50 -1.60 7.30
C ALA A 11 -3.89 -0.12 7.19
N CYS A 12 -4.18 0.53 8.32
CA CYS A 12 -4.60 1.93 8.38
C CYS A 12 -5.76 2.30 7.44
N GLY A 13 -6.72 1.41 7.23
CA GLY A 13 -7.89 1.60 6.38
C GLY A 13 -7.82 0.92 5.01
N ASN A 14 -6.62 0.50 4.57
CA ASN A 14 -6.47 -0.26 3.34
C ASN A 14 -6.62 -1.75 3.64
N THR A 15 -7.66 -2.37 3.08
CA THR A 15 -8.00 -3.77 3.37
C THR A 15 -7.38 -4.72 2.34
N THR A 16 -6.78 -5.81 2.82
CA THR A 16 -6.15 -6.84 1.96
C THR A 16 -6.63 -8.24 2.33
N LEU A 17 -7.06 -9.02 1.34
CA LEU A 17 -7.30 -10.46 1.47
C LEU A 17 -6.00 -11.23 1.23
N PHE A 18 -5.71 -12.21 2.08
CA PHE A 18 -4.68 -13.21 1.82
C PHE A 18 -5.28 -14.59 1.60
N PHE A 19 -4.83 -15.25 0.54
CA PHE A 19 -5.08 -16.65 0.25
C PHE A 19 -3.75 -17.41 0.22
N GLU A 20 -3.70 -18.62 0.76
CA GLU A 20 -2.49 -19.48 0.73
C GLU A 20 -2.30 -20.24 -0.59
N ARG A 21 -2.98 -19.78 -1.64
CA ARG A 21 -2.85 -20.30 -3.00
C ARG A 21 -3.22 -19.22 -4.00
N GLU A 22 -2.61 -19.29 -5.17
CA GLU A 22 -2.98 -18.44 -6.29
C GLU A 22 -4.39 -18.75 -6.79
N LEU A 23 -5.12 -17.70 -7.15
CA LEU A 23 -6.47 -17.76 -7.69
C LEU A 23 -6.53 -17.14 -9.09
N PRO A 24 -7.36 -17.66 -10.00
CA PRO A 24 -7.65 -17.00 -11.27
C PRO A 24 -8.16 -15.58 -11.05
N ARG A 25 -7.79 -14.65 -11.94
CA ARG A 25 -8.20 -13.23 -11.90
C ARG A 25 -9.70 -13.06 -11.66
N ALA A 26 -10.55 -13.82 -12.34
CA ALA A 26 -12.00 -13.72 -12.19
C ALA A 26 -12.48 -14.01 -10.74
N LEU A 27 -11.84 -14.95 -10.05
CA LEU A 27 -12.16 -15.23 -8.64
C LEU A 27 -11.62 -14.14 -7.72
N VAL A 28 -10.45 -13.57 -8.01
CA VAL A 28 -9.94 -12.41 -7.26
C VAL A 28 -10.90 -11.24 -7.38
N CYS A 29 -11.27 -10.84 -8.61
CA CYS A 29 -12.21 -9.74 -8.84
C CYS A 29 -13.52 -9.98 -8.10
N ARG A 30 -14.09 -11.19 -8.21
CA ARG A 30 -15.29 -11.57 -7.45
C ARG A 30 -15.09 -11.46 -5.95
N ALA A 31 -13.95 -11.93 -5.40
CA ALA A 31 -13.70 -11.82 -3.96
C ALA A 31 -13.69 -10.36 -3.47
N LEU A 32 -13.16 -9.44 -4.27
CA LEU A 32 -13.07 -8.01 -3.93
C LEU A 32 -14.40 -7.26 -4.03
N GLU A 33 -15.38 -7.77 -4.78
CA GLU A 33 -16.68 -7.14 -4.97
C GLU A 33 -17.46 -6.95 -3.66
N ALA A 34 -18.23 -5.84 -3.62
CA ALA A 34 -19.19 -5.60 -2.56
C ALA A 34 -20.22 -6.75 -2.49
N GLY A 35 -20.51 -7.22 -1.28
CA GLY A 35 -21.38 -8.39 -1.07
C GLY A 35 -20.69 -9.75 -1.24
N GLN A 36 -19.39 -9.78 -1.56
CA GLN A 36 -18.54 -10.98 -1.47
C GLN A 36 -17.67 -10.89 -0.22
N LEU A 37 -16.35 -10.70 -0.34
CA LEU A 37 -15.46 -10.48 0.81
C LEU A 37 -15.14 -8.98 1.01
N ASP A 38 -15.55 -8.13 0.07
CA ASP A 38 -15.59 -6.67 0.13
C ASP A 38 -14.25 -6.06 0.59
N CYS A 39 -13.26 -6.07 -0.29
CA CYS A 39 -11.88 -5.70 0.07
C CYS A 39 -11.26 -4.84 -1.04
N GLU A 40 -10.29 -4.00 -0.68
CA GLU A 40 -9.58 -3.17 -1.68
C GLU A 40 -8.60 -3.99 -2.51
N GLN A 41 -7.90 -4.95 -1.89
CA GLN A 41 -6.79 -5.67 -2.50
C GLN A 41 -6.77 -7.15 -2.12
N ALA A 42 -6.06 -7.96 -2.91
CA ALA A 42 -5.80 -9.36 -2.60
C ALA A 42 -4.34 -9.72 -2.91
N GLY A 43 -3.78 -10.62 -2.08
CA GLY A 43 -2.47 -11.22 -2.28
C GLY A 43 -2.48 -12.71 -1.98
N PHE A 44 -1.51 -13.41 -2.54
CA PHE A 44 -1.26 -14.83 -2.35
C PHE A 44 -0.02 -15.00 -1.49
N VAL A 45 -0.14 -15.76 -0.40
CA VAL A 45 0.94 -15.90 0.58
C VAL A 45 1.47 -17.32 0.63
N VAL A 46 2.78 -17.45 0.79
CA VAL A 46 3.46 -18.72 1.07
C VAL A 46 4.24 -18.51 2.38
N PRO A 47 3.61 -18.75 3.54
CA PRO A 47 4.13 -18.27 4.82
C PRO A 47 5.49 -18.87 5.18
N LYS A 48 5.65 -20.17 4.91
CA LYS A 48 6.90 -20.92 5.14
C LYS A 48 8.08 -20.36 4.33
N GLU A 49 7.82 -19.81 3.16
CA GLU A 49 8.82 -19.19 2.29
C GLU A 49 8.94 -17.68 2.51
N ARG A 50 8.13 -17.11 3.42
CA ARG A 50 8.06 -15.66 3.67
C ARG A 50 7.86 -14.87 2.38
N ARG A 51 7.02 -15.40 1.50
CA ARG A 51 6.74 -14.83 0.18
C ARG A 51 5.29 -14.41 0.06
N MET A 52 5.06 -13.25 -0.54
CA MET A 52 3.72 -12.77 -0.86
C MET A 52 3.70 -12.18 -2.26
N HIS A 53 2.69 -12.52 -3.05
CA HIS A 53 2.49 -12.00 -4.40
C HIS A 53 1.14 -11.30 -4.46
N MET A 54 1.11 -10.01 -4.78
CA MET A 54 -0.15 -9.29 -5.02
C MET A 54 -0.84 -9.88 -6.24
N ALA A 55 -2.17 -9.92 -6.22
CA ALA A 55 -2.94 -10.50 -7.32
C ALA A 55 -2.78 -9.72 -8.64
N GLY A 56 -2.42 -8.44 -8.58
CA GLY A 56 -2.07 -7.64 -9.76
C GLY A 56 -0.57 -7.61 -10.08
N GLY A 57 0.26 -8.31 -9.32
CA GLY A 57 1.72 -8.37 -9.48
C GLY A 57 2.48 -7.12 -9.01
N GLU A 58 1.77 -6.08 -8.59
CA GLU A 58 2.34 -4.80 -8.14
C GLU A 58 3.01 -4.90 -6.77
N PHE A 59 3.70 -3.83 -6.37
CA PHE A 59 4.18 -3.67 -5.00
C PHE A 59 3.15 -2.92 -4.15
N CYS A 60 2.76 -3.51 -3.02
CA CYS A 60 1.93 -2.87 -2.01
C CYS A 60 2.58 -2.95 -0.63
N VAL A 61 3.00 -1.80 -0.08
CA VAL A 61 3.62 -1.74 1.25
C VAL A 61 2.62 -2.02 2.38
N ASN A 62 1.34 -1.68 2.20
CA ASN A 62 0.30 -1.93 3.19
C ASN A 62 0.02 -3.43 3.31
N ALA A 63 -0.18 -4.11 2.19
CA ALA A 63 -0.24 -5.58 2.14
C ALA A 63 1.05 -6.21 2.70
N THR A 64 2.22 -5.67 2.39
CA THR A 64 3.50 -6.17 2.93
C THR A 64 3.56 -6.09 4.46
N ARG A 65 3.07 -4.99 5.06
CA ARG A 65 2.94 -4.83 6.52
C ARG A 65 1.89 -5.79 7.10
N SER A 66 0.75 -5.94 6.43
CA SER A 66 -0.27 -6.94 6.80
C SER A 66 0.26 -8.36 6.75
N PHE A 67 1.13 -8.69 5.80
CA PHE A 67 1.76 -10.00 5.71
C PHE A 67 2.69 -10.27 6.89
N GLY A 68 3.44 -9.26 7.36
CA GLY A 68 4.20 -9.39 8.61
C GLY A 68 3.33 -9.65 9.83
N ALA A 69 2.20 -8.95 9.95
CA ALA A 69 1.22 -9.20 11.02
C ALA A 69 0.61 -10.60 10.92
N TYR A 70 0.33 -11.07 9.71
CA TYR A 70 -0.11 -12.45 9.45
C TYR A 70 0.94 -13.48 9.90
N LEU A 71 2.22 -13.26 9.59
CA LEU A 71 3.32 -14.12 10.06
C LEU A 71 3.43 -14.13 11.59
N ALA A 72 3.38 -12.95 12.23
CA ALA A 72 3.41 -12.84 13.69
C ALA A 72 2.21 -13.54 14.36
N TRP A 73 1.03 -13.46 13.72
CA TRP A 73 -0.18 -14.12 14.20
C TRP A 73 -0.08 -15.65 14.15
N ILE A 74 0.39 -16.22 13.04
CA ILE A 74 0.57 -17.69 12.93
C ILE A 74 1.69 -18.20 13.83
N ASP A 75 2.76 -17.41 14.03
CA ASP A 75 3.88 -17.73 14.92
C ASP A 75 3.54 -17.47 16.40
N GLN A 76 2.36 -16.91 16.70
CA GLN A 76 1.94 -16.47 18.03
C GLN A 76 2.95 -15.53 18.72
N SER A 77 3.64 -14.71 17.93
CA SER A 77 4.70 -13.83 18.40
C SER A 77 4.15 -12.49 18.88
N VAL A 78 4.65 -12.05 20.05
CA VAL A 78 4.35 -10.70 20.58
C VAL A 78 5.22 -9.65 19.90
N CYS A 79 6.50 -9.95 19.68
CA CYS A 79 7.41 -9.10 18.95
C CYS A 79 8.27 -9.97 18.03
N ALA A 80 8.32 -9.62 16.74
CA ALA A 80 9.03 -10.41 15.75
C ALA A 80 9.63 -9.52 14.65
N THR A 81 10.70 -10.05 14.04
CA THR A 81 11.26 -9.50 12.81
C THR A 81 11.21 -10.53 11.70
N TYR A 82 10.85 -10.10 10.51
CA TYR A 82 10.78 -10.95 9.32
C TYR A 82 11.57 -10.34 8.18
N THR A 83 12.10 -11.20 7.32
CA THR A 83 12.62 -10.79 6.02
C THR A 83 11.77 -11.51 4.99
N VAL A 84 11.08 -10.76 4.14
CA VAL A 84 10.09 -11.26 3.19
C VAL A 84 10.46 -10.87 1.75
N CYS A 85 10.01 -11.68 0.79
CA CYS A 85 10.07 -11.33 -0.62
C CYS A 85 8.64 -11.03 -1.11
N VAL A 86 8.45 -9.90 -1.79
CA VAL A 86 7.12 -9.45 -2.25
C VAL A 86 7.14 -9.07 -3.72
N SER A 87 6.00 -9.20 -4.39
CA SER A 87 5.85 -8.77 -5.78
C SER A 87 6.13 -7.28 -5.96
N GLY A 88 6.61 -6.92 -7.15
CA GLY A 88 6.92 -5.54 -7.50
C GLY A 88 8.12 -4.91 -6.78
N TRP A 89 8.73 -5.58 -5.80
CA TRP A 89 9.94 -5.09 -5.11
C TRP A 89 11.13 -6.04 -5.34
N PRO A 90 12.28 -5.53 -5.83
CA PRO A 90 13.38 -6.40 -6.26
C PRO A 90 14.20 -6.97 -5.10
N ALA A 91 14.25 -6.28 -3.96
CA ALA A 91 14.99 -6.69 -2.78
C ALA A 91 14.08 -7.35 -1.72
N SER A 92 14.67 -8.00 -0.72
CA SER A 92 13.92 -8.41 0.46
C SER A 92 13.47 -7.19 1.26
N VAL A 93 12.29 -7.29 1.88
CA VAL A 93 11.75 -6.27 2.79
C VAL A 93 11.89 -6.75 4.22
N HIS A 94 12.43 -5.89 5.09
CA HIS A 94 12.54 -6.19 6.51
C HIS A 94 11.32 -5.67 7.25
N LEU A 95 10.67 -6.53 8.02
CA LEU A 95 9.48 -6.21 8.78
C LEU A 95 9.79 -6.28 10.28
N THR A 96 9.30 -5.31 11.02
CA THR A 96 9.25 -5.35 12.50
C THR A 96 7.79 -5.27 12.91
N ILE A 97 7.35 -6.27 13.68
CA ILE A 97 5.95 -6.45 14.07
C ILE A 97 5.88 -6.55 15.59
N GLU A 98 5.04 -5.71 16.19
CA GLU A 98 4.80 -5.67 17.63
C GLU A 98 3.30 -5.75 17.90
N LYS A 99 2.88 -6.75 18.65
CA LYS A 99 1.48 -6.96 19.05
C LYS A 99 1.11 -5.93 20.10
N ARG A 100 0.06 -5.15 19.83
CA ARG A 100 -0.52 -4.21 20.80
C ARG A 100 -1.54 -4.91 21.67
N GLU A 101 -2.47 -5.60 21.02
CA GLU A 101 -3.57 -6.33 21.63
C GLU A 101 -3.99 -7.47 20.69
N GLU A 102 -4.99 -8.26 21.07
CA GLU A 102 -5.46 -9.35 20.22
C GLU A 102 -5.97 -8.82 18.88
N GLY A 103 -5.45 -9.36 17.77
CA GLY A 103 -5.83 -8.92 16.44
C GLY A 103 -5.27 -7.56 16.00
N VAL A 104 -4.37 -6.93 16.76
CA VAL A 104 -3.84 -5.59 16.43
C VAL A 104 -2.32 -5.51 16.64
N TRP A 105 -1.62 -5.00 15.63
CA TRP A 105 -0.17 -4.87 15.62
C TRP A 105 0.27 -3.50 15.14
N ASP A 106 1.40 -3.04 15.67
CA ASP A 106 2.26 -2.10 14.97
C ASP A 106 3.13 -2.86 13.98
N ALA A 107 3.10 -2.43 12.72
CA ALA A 107 3.89 -3.03 11.66
C ALA A 107 4.73 -1.97 10.97
N SER A 108 6.02 -2.24 10.85
CA SER A 108 6.98 -1.40 10.14
C SER A 108 7.60 -2.18 9.00
N ALA A 109 7.60 -1.62 7.80
CA ALA A 109 8.30 -2.16 6.63
C ALA A 109 9.49 -1.27 6.27
N CYS A 110 10.70 -1.81 6.45
CA CYS A 110 11.94 -1.20 6.02
C CYS A 110 12.33 -1.70 4.62
N LEU A 111 12.36 -0.76 3.69
CA LEU A 111 12.57 -0.94 2.27
C LEU A 111 13.97 -0.40 1.93
N GLN A 112 14.81 -1.24 1.32
CA GLN A 112 16.01 -0.76 0.65
C GLN A 112 15.60 -0.03 -0.61
N LEU A 113 15.81 1.28 -0.65
CA LEU A 113 15.39 2.11 -1.76
C LEU A 113 16.45 2.04 -2.88
N PRO A 114 16.07 1.68 -4.11
CA PRO A 114 16.92 1.99 -5.25
C PRO A 114 16.95 3.51 -5.47
N GLU A 115 17.83 3.96 -6.36
CA GLU A 115 17.74 5.31 -6.90
C GLU A 115 16.37 5.48 -7.57
N CYS A 116 15.50 6.27 -6.96
CA CYS A 116 14.13 6.47 -7.43
C CYS A 116 14.14 7.60 -8.46
N GLU A 117 13.77 7.29 -9.70
CA GLU A 117 13.59 8.31 -10.74
C GLU A 117 12.41 9.22 -10.39
N ILE A 118 12.61 10.53 -10.54
CA ILE A 118 11.56 11.53 -10.34
C ILE A 118 11.48 12.40 -11.59
N GLU A 119 10.36 12.31 -12.31
CA GLU A 119 10.07 13.13 -13.48
C GLU A 119 9.28 14.37 -13.08
N ASP A 120 9.85 15.56 -13.26
CA ASP A 120 9.14 16.82 -13.02
C ASP A 120 8.19 17.13 -14.18
N LYS A 121 6.90 16.85 -14.00
CA LYS A 121 5.85 17.17 -14.97
C LYS A 121 5.19 18.51 -14.66
N LYS A 122 4.44 19.04 -15.63
CA LYS A 122 3.78 20.35 -15.55
C LYS A 122 2.89 20.51 -14.32
N LEU A 123 2.12 19.49 -13.95
CA LEU A 123 1.17 19.55 -12.84
C LEU A 123 1.76 19.13 -11.49
N GLY A 124 2.85 18.36 -11.50
CA GLY A 124 3.50 17.85 -10.31
C GLY A 124 4.51 16.75 -10.64
N PRO A 125 5.36 16.35 -9.69
CA PRO A 125 6.36 15.31 -9.92
C PRO A 125 5.69 13.93 -10.03
N VAL A 126 6.23 13.09 -10.91
CA VAL A 126 5.98 11.65 -10.93
C VAL A 126 7.16 10.96 -10.27
N VAL A 127 6.90 10.16 -9.24
CA VAL A 127 7.92 9.37 -8.54
C VAL A 127 7.77 7.91 -8.94
N HIS A 128 8.85 7.31 -9.44
CA HIS A 128 8.90 5.90 -9.82
C HIS A 128 9.49 5.07 -8.68
N LEU A 129 8.62 4.29 -8.04
CA LEU A 129 9.03 3.24 -7.12
C LEU A 129 9.07 1.91 -7.88
N PRO A 130 9.84 0.91 -7.42
CA PRO A 130 9.70 -0.45 -7.92
C PRO A 130 8.24 -0.92 -7.86
N GLY A 131 7.72 -1.39 -9.00
CA GLY A 131 6.38 -1.95 -9.12
C GLY A 131 5.22 -0.96 -9.14
N ILE A 132 5.44 0.35 -8.89
CA ILE A 132 4.37 1.36 -8.92
C ILE A 132 4.90 2.79 -9.14
N SER A 133 4.19 3.60 -9.93
CA SER A 133 4.54 5.02 -10.15
C SER A 133 3.43 5.96 -9.64
N HIS A 134 3.80 7.08 -9.01
CA HIS A 134 2.83 8.02 -8.43
C HIS A 134 3.00 9.43 -8.97
N LEU A 135 1.93 9.99 -9.56
CA LEU A 135 1.83 11.42 -9.82
C LEU A 135 1.36 12.13 -8.54
N LEU A 136 2.13 13.11 -8.08
CA LEU A 136 1.85 13.84 -6.86
C LEU A 136 1.31 15.25 -7.18
N LEU A 137 0.11 15.56 -6.72
CA LEU A 137 -0.55 16.84 -6.98
C LEU A 137 -0.92 17.55 -5.67
N PRO A 138 -0.75 18.87 -5.55
CA PRO A 138 -1.36 19.62 -4.47
C PRO A 138 -2.88 19.44 -4.47
N HIS A 139 -3.48 19.35 -3.29
CA HIS A 139 -4.91 19.24 -3.14
C HIS A 139 -5.59 20.58 -3.45
N ASP A 140 -6.49 20.58 -4.43
CA ASP A 140 -7.24 21.77 -4.89
C ASP A 140 -8.74 21.70 -4.58
N GLY A 141 -9.17 20.71 -3.79
CA GLY A 141 -10.58 20.46 -3.47
C GLY A 141 -11.32 19.62 -4.51
N THR A 142 -10.68 19.20 -5.60
CA THR A 142 -11.23 18.24 -6.57
C THR A 142 -10.39 16.96 -6.61
N TRP A 143 -11.03 15.82 -6.36
CA TRP A 143 -10.44 14.51 -6.59
C TRP A 143 -11.54 13.57 -7.05
N ASP A 144 -11.42 13.08 -8.27
CA ASP A 144 -12.39 12.13 -8.82
C ASP A 144 -11.71 11.11 -9.74
N ASN A 145 -12.39 9.98 -9.90
CA ASN A 145 -11.89 8.83 -10.67
C ASN A 145 -11.64 9.17 -12.14
N LYS A 146 -12.47 10.04 -12.75
CA LYS A 146 -12.35 10.41 -14.16
C LYS A 146 -11.08 11.24 -14.36
N ARG A 147 -10.86 12.26 -13.54
CA ARG A 147 -9.67 13.10 -13.61
C ARG A 147 -8.40 12.29 -13.36
N ALA A 148 -8.41 11.37 -12.40
CA ALA A 148 -7.29 10.46 -12.18
C ALA A 148 -6.95 9.64 -13.43
N ARG A 149 -7.95 9.03 -14.09
CA ARG A 149 -7.72 8.26 -15.32
C ARG A 149 -7.18 9.12 -16.46
N GLU A 150 -7.72 10.32 -16.65
CA GLU A 150 -7.22 11.26 -17.66
C GLU A 150 -5.76 11.60 -17.43
N LEU A 151 -5.36 11.90 -16.19
CA LEU A 151 -3.97 12.20 -15.82
C LEU A 151 -3.06 10.98 -16.02
N MET A 152 -3.51 9.79 -15.63
CA MET A 152 -2.75 8.55 -15.84
C MET A 152 -2.48 8.31 -17.32
N ALA A 153 -3.48 8.54 -18.20
CA ALA A 153 -3.32 8.41 -19.64
C ALA A 153 -2.45 9.53 -20.24
N GLU A 154 -2.67 10.79 -19.83
CA GLU A 154 -1.91 11.97 -20.28
C GLU A 154 -0.40 11.79 -20.05
N TYR A 155 -0.03 11.24 -18.89
CA TYR A 155 1.37 10.97 -18.53
C TYR A 155 1.85 9.55 -18.86
N GLY A 156 1.00 8.72 -19.51
CA GLY A 156 1.34 7.35 -19.90
C GLY A 156 1.62 6.38 -18.75
N LEU A 157 1.09 6.68 -17.55
CA LEU A 157 1.26 5.87 -16.34
C LEU A 157 0.37 4.63 -16.34
N ASP A 158 -0.74 4.66 -17.07
CA ASP A 158 -1.67 3.54 -17.28
C ASP A 158 -1.02 2.32 -17.99
N LYS A 159 0.14 2.53 -18.63
CA LYS A 159 0.95 1.46 -19.24
C LYS A 159 1.84 0.71 -18.24
N LYS A 160 2.01 1.23 -17.03
CA LYS A 160 2.78 0.57 -15.95
C LYS A 160 1.94 -0.55 -15.30
N ASP A 161 2.55 -1.41 -14.50
CA ASP A 161 1.84 -2.49 -13.80
C ASP A 161 0.84 -1.95 -12.78
N ALA A 162 1.25 -0.93 -12.03
CA ALA A 162 0.39 -0.09 -11.22
C ALA A 162 0.83 1.37 -11.28
N CYS A 163 -0.14 2.26 -11.12
CA CYS A 163 0.12 3.68 -10.94
C CYS A 163 -0.91 4.33 -10.02
N GLY A 164 -0.53 5.44 -9.39
CA GLY A 164 -1.42 6.23 -8.56
C GLY A 164 -1.37 7.71 -8.91
N VAL A 165 -2.48 8.39 -8.72
CA VAL A 165 -2.51 9.85 -8.62
C VAL A 165 -2.84 10.17 -7.17
N VAL A 166 -1.94 10.92 -6.51
CA VAL A 166 -2.04 11.25 -5.09
C VAL A 166 -2.17 12.75 -4.95
N TRP A 167 -3.36 13.19 -4.55
CA TRP A 167 -3.55 14.57 -4.12
C TRP A 167 -3.10 14.70 -2.67
N TYR A 168 -2.25 15.68 -2.37
CA TYR A 168 -1.72 15.91 -1.04
C TYR A 168 -1.88 17.35 -0.59
N GLY A 169 -2.10 17.56 0.70
CA GLY A 169 -2.28 18.90 1.26
C GLY A 169 -2.06 18.90 2.76
N LYS A 170 -2.15 20.10 3.36
CA LYS A 170 -2.15 20.24 4.81
C LYS A 170 -3.58 20.49 5.27
N ASP A 171 -4.02 19.77 6.28
CA ASP A 171 -5.29 20.09 6.94
C ASP A 171 -5.21 21.53 7.48
N SER A 172 -6.21 22.34 7.15
CA SER A 172 -6.18 23.78 7.41
C SER A 172 -6.18 24.14 8.90
N ARG A 173 -6.58 23.22 9.78
CA ARG A 173 -6.69 23.44 11.23
C ARG A 173 -5.48 22.90 11.99
N THR A 174 -4.96 21.77 11.56
CA THR A 174 -3.91 21.03 12.28
C THR A 174 -2.55 21.13 11.60
N SER A 175 -2.49 21.65 10.36
CA SER A 175 -1.29 21.67 9.50
C SER A 175 -0.69 20.29 9.24
N VAL A 176 -1.45 19.21 9.51
CA VAL A 176 -1.00 17.83 9.29
C VAL A 176 -1.05 17.50 7.81
N LEU A 177 -0.01 16.83 7.32
CA LEU A 177 0.06 16.37 5.93
C LEU A 177 -0.96 15.25 5.70
N THR A 178 -1.79 15.41 4.67
CA THR A 178 -2.88 14.49 4.30
C THR A 178 -2.72 14.08 2.84
N ILE A 179 -3.24 12.88 2.51
CA ILE A 179 -3.32 12.42 1.11
C ILE A 179 -4.72 11.91 0.72
N ARG A 180 -4.97 11.92 -0.59
CA ARG A 180 -6.12 11.31 -1.29
C ARG A 180 -5.58 10.54 -2.50
N PRO A 181 -5.29 9.24 -2.35
CA PRO A 181 -4.75 8.40 -3.40
C PRO A 181 -5.86 7.75 -4.23
N LEU A 182 -5.68 7.75 -5.56
CA LEU A 182 -6.41 6.91 -6.50
C LEU A 182 -5.41 6.01 -7.21
N VAL A 183 -5.52 4.70 -7.01
CA VAL A 183 -4.56 3.71 -7.50
C VAL A 183 -5.21 2.81 -8.55
N TYR A 184 -4.55 2.70 -9.70
CA TYR A 184 -4.89 1.82 -10.80
C TYR A 184 -3.93 0.64 -10.87
N VAL A 185 -4.48 -0.57 -10.94
CA VAL A 185 -3.72 -1.82 -11.11
C VAL A 185 -4.13 -2.45 -12.44
N ARG A 186 -3.20 -2.45 -13.40
CA ARG A 186 -3.46 -2.82 -14.80
C ARG A 186 -3.86 -4.29 -14.95
N ALA A 187 -3.21 -5.17 -14.21
CA ALA A 187 -3.46 -6.61 -14.26
C ALA A 187 -4.83 -7.02 -13.73
N LEU A 188 -5.51 -6.17 -12.95
CA LEU A 188 -6.89 -6.37 -12.48
C LEU A 188 -7.89 -5.41 -13.15
N ASP A 189 -7.40 -4.40 -13.88
CA ASP A 189 -8.17 -3.29 -14.46
C ASP A 189 -9.06 -2.57 -13.44
N THR A 190 -8.52 -2.39 -12.24
CA THR A 190 -9.24 -1.80 -11.11
C THR A 190 -8.67 -0.44 -10.75
N LEU A 191 -9.55 0.53 -10.51
CA LEU A 191 -9.20 1.83 -9.96
C LEU A 191 -9.86 1.97 -8.59
N TYR A 192 -9.04 2.10 -7.54
CA TYR A 192 -9.50 2.22 -6.16
C TYR A 192 -9.14 3.56 -5.55
N ALA A 193 -10.12 4.16 -4.85
CA ALA A 193 -9.88 5.20 -3.87
C ALA A 193 -9.48 4.51 -2.57
N GLU A 194 -8.18 4.37 -2.33
CA GLU A 194 -7.68 3.55 -1.22
C GLU A 194 -7.93 4.24 0.13
N GLY A 195 -8.32 3.47 1.16
CA GLY A 195 -8.42 3.96 2.53
C GLY A 195 -7.08 4.42 3.11
N ALA A 196 -5.97 3.84 2.62
CA ALA A 196 -4.60 4.28 2.86
C ALA A 196 -3.68 3.84 1.73
N CYS A 197 -2.66 4.64 1.42
CA CYS A 197 -1.68 4.33 0.38
C CYS A 197 -0.26 4.56 0.89
N GLY A 198 0.38 3.48 1.33
CA GLY A 198 1.73 3.57 1.85
C GLY A 198 2.79 3.83 0.77
N SER A 199 2.61 3.33 -0.46
CA SER A 199 3.52 3.62 -1.57
C SER A 199 3.39 5.08 -2.04
N GLY A 200 2.17 5.62 -2.08
CA GLY A 200 1.92 7.05 -2.32
C GLY A 200 2.49 7.94 -1.21
N SER A 201 2.38 7.51 0.06
CA SER A 201 2.99 8.19 1.21
C SER A 201 4.51 8.21 1.13
N LEU A 202 5.13 7.10 0.72
CA LEU A 202 6.57 7.00 0.49
C LEU A 202 7.03 7.91 -0.66
N ALA A 203 6.34 7.84 -1.80
CA ALA A 203 6.61 8.70 -2.96
C ALA A 203 6.54 10.19 -2.59
N LEU A 204 5.50 10.59 -1.86
CA LEU A 204 5.34 11.95 -1.38
C LEU A 204 6.48 12.38 -0.46
N ALA A 205 6.86 11.54 0.51
CA ALA A 205 7.98 11.83 1.40
C ALA A 205 9.29 12.04 0.62
N ILE A 206 9.58 11.18 -0.36
CA ILE A 206 10.77 11.29 -1.23
C ILE A 206 10.76 12.62 -2.00
N ALA A 207 9.62 12.97 -2.63
CA ALA A 207 9.49 14.21 -3.40
C ALA A 207 9.64 15.45 -2.51
N LEU A 208 9.02 15.48 -1.33
CA LEU A 208 9.13 16.59 -0.38
C LEU A 208 10.56 16.75 0.14
N ALA A 209 11.22 15.65 0.50
CA ALA A 209 12.60 15.66 0.97
C ALA A 209 13.56 16.22 -0.08
N ARG A 210 13.37 15.91 -1.37
CA ARG A 210 14.16 16.47 -2.48
C ARG A 210 14.03 17.99 -2.57
N THR A 211 12.86 18.57 -2.28
CA THR A 211 12.64 20.02 -2.38
C THR A 211 13.21 20.82 -1.21
N GLY A 212 13.52 20.18 -0.08
CA GLY A 212 14.00 20.85 1.14
C GLY A 212 12.96 21.77 1.81
N LYS A 213 11.69 21.73 1.39
CA LYS A 213 10.63 22.64 1.84
C LYS A 213 9.87 22.20 3.10
N GLU A 214 10.07 20.96 3.55
CA GLU A 214 9.36 20.38 4.69
C GLU A 214 10.32 19.92 5.79
N SER A 215 9.81 19.83 7.03
CA SER A 215 10.55 19.37 8.21
C SER A 215 11.28 18.04 7.96
N PRO A 216 12.45 17.82 8.59
CA PRO A 216 13.19 16.58 8.40
C PRO A 216 12.35 15.37 8.83
N SER A 217 12.51 14.27 8.07
CA SER A 217 12.03 12.92 8.40
C SER A 217 12.02 12.64 9.92
N PRO A 218 10.95 12.06 10.49
CA PRO A 218 9.87 11.34 9.81
C PRO A 218 8.68 12.21 9.40
N PHE A 219 8.05 11.83 8.29
CA PHE A 219 6.77 12.39 7.83
C PHE A 219 5.61 11.60 8.44
N ASN A 220 4.68 12.28 9.10
CA ASN A 220 3.41 11.67 9.52
C ASN A 220 2.33 12.10 8.53
N ILE A 221 1.78 11.13 7.80
CA ILE A 221 0.87 11.35 6.67
C ILE A 221 -0.48 10.74 7.00
N VAL A 222 -1.47 11.58 7.19
CA VAL A 222 -2.86 11.16 7.46
C VAL A 222 -3.50 10.66 6.17
N GLN A 223 -4.08 9.47 6.29
CA GLN A 223 -4.71 8.72 5.21
C GLN A 223 -6.20 9.07 5.11
N PRO A 224 -6.87 8.74 3.99
CA PRO A 224 -8.32 8.93 3.84
C PRO A 224 -9.16 8.29 4.94
N SER A 225 -8.72 7.14 5.47
CA SER A 225 -9.37 6.45 6.59
C SER A 225 -9.36 7.20 7.93
N GLY A 226 -8.57 8.27 8.03
CA GLY A 226 -8.27 8.96 9.30
C GLY A 226 -7.08 8.38 10.05
N GLY A 227 -6.57 7.21 9.65
CA GLY A 227 -5.31 6.65 10.16
C GLY A 227 -4.09 7.46 9.72
N SER A 228 -2.94 7.23 10.35
CA SER A 228 -1.69 7.91 9.99
C SER A 228 -0.59 6.90 9.70
N LEU A 229 0.14 7.14 8.60
CA LEU A 229 1.35 6.41 8.27
C LEU A 229 2.56 7.27 8.58
N LYS A 230 3.54 6.66 9.26
CA LYS A 230 4.83 7.29 9.55
C LYS A 230 5.84 6.82 8.52
N VAL A 231 6.39 7.75 7.74
CA VAL A 231 7.44 7.49 6.76
C VAL A 231 8.75 8.09 7.25
N ARG A 232 9.73 7.23 7.52
CA ARG A 232 11.10 7.64 7.84
C ARG A 232 11.98 7.39 6.62
N LEU A 233 12.57 8.45 6.09
CA LEU A 233 13.61 8.35 5.07
C LEU A 233 14.99 8.33 5.71
N GLU A 234 15.86 7.51 5.14
CA GLU A 234 17.29 7.37 5.42
C GLU A 234 18.07 7.41 4.10
N LYS A 235 19.40 7.36 4.14
CA LYS A 235 20.24 7.56 2.95
C LYS A 235 19.94 6.58 1.81
N CYS A 236 19.73 5.30 2.13
CA CYS A 236 19.49 4.22 1.15
C CYS A 236 18.25 3.38 1.49
N SER A 237 17.43 3.83 2.44
CA SER A 237 16.32 3.07 2.98
C SER A 237 15.17 3.98 3.35
N ALA A 238 13.98 3.41 3.39
CA ALA A 238 12.83 4.04 4.00
C ALA A 238 12.03 3.04 4.82
N THR A 239 11.50 3.52 5.95
CA THR A 239 10.58 2.75 6.78
C THR A 239 9.19 3.35 6.71
N VAL A 240 8.20 2.53 6.38
CA VAL A 240 6.78 2.88 6.46
C VAL A 240 6.17 2.10 7.62
N SER A 241 5.61 2.83 8.60
CA SER A 241 5.06 2.26 9.83
C SER A 241 3.63 2.71 10.09
N GLY A 242 2.89 1.87 10.80
CA GLY A 242 1.56 2.18 11.31
C GLY A 242 0.88 0.96 11.91
N GLU A 243 -0.41 1.08 12.17
CA GLU A 243 -1.23 -0.01 12.69
C GLU A 243 -1.66 -0.99 11.58
N VAL A 244 -1.82 -2.25 11.96
CA VAL A 244 -2.46 -3.32 11.18
C VAL A 244 -3.43 -4.08 12.09
N ARG A 245 -4.61 -4.40 11.57
CA ARG A 245 -5.62 -5.21 12.26
C ARG A 245 -5.98 -6.46 11.46
N LEU A 246 -6.16 -7.59 12.14
CA LEU A 246 -6.85 -8.75 11.60
C LEU A 246 -8.36 -8.47 11.67
N VAL A 247 -9.03 -8.42 10.51
CA VAL A 247 -10.46 -8.16 10.42
C VAL A 247 -11.25 -9.45 10.64
N CYS A 248 -10.91 -10.48 9.88
CA CYS A 248 -11.51 -11.81 10.02
C CYS A 248 -10.67 -12.88 9.34
N THR A 249 -10.93 -14.13 9.69
CA THR A 249 -10.53 -15.30 8.89
C THR A 249 -11.77 -16.10 8.54
N GLY A 250 -11.72 -16.86 7.46
CA GLY A 250 -12.92 -17.56 7.03
C GLY A 250 -12.73 -18.51 5.86
N SER A 251 -13.86 -19.06 5.45
CA SER A 251 -13.98 -19.89 4.25
C SER A 251 -14.99 -19.25 3.32
N TRP A 252 -14.57 -18.98 2.09
CA TRP A 252 -15.40 -18.44 1.02
C TRP A 252 -15.71 -19.56 0.02
N TYR A 253 -16.97 -19.65 -0.42
CA TYR A 253 -17.44 -20.66 -1.36
C TYR A 253 -17.77 -20.00 -2.69
N ALA A 254 -17.01 -20.35 -3.73
CA ALA A 254 -17.14 -19.75 -5.06
C ALA A 254 -17.38 -20.77 -6.16
#